data_AF-A0A0D6Q8E9-F1
#
_entry.id   AF-A0A0D6Q8E9-F1
#
_cell.length_a   1.000
_cell.length_b   1.000
_cell.length_c   1.000
_cell.angle_alpha   90.00
_cell.angle_beta   90.00
_cell.angle_gamma   90.00
#
_symmetry.space_group_name_H-M   'P 1'
#
loop_
_entity.id
_entity.type
_entity.pdbx_description
1 polymer ?
#
loop_
_entity_poly.entity_id
_entity_poly.type
_entity_poly.pdbx_seq_one_letter_code
_entity_poly.pdbx_strand_id
1 'polypeptide(L)'
;MLSGCTGADVSRAFGLERSLPDEYTVTTRAPLSMPPSDELGAPNSNAVQRAQDTNPRMQALETLSPNVALQGADGPGSEGQTALVGEAQQASNEEDRGEMGRADTSFVDKLMFWHGGGAGNLVNGKAENARLREDSALGRNLTQGATPTVSGPSK
;
A
#
# COMPACT_ATOMS: atom_id res chain seq x y z
N MET A 1 -4.37 19.30 -66.34
CA MET A 1 -5.76 19.20 -65.87
C MET A 1 -5.73 18.69 -64.43
N LEU A 2 -5.81 19.57 -63.44
CA LEU A 2 -5.97 19.19 -62.03
C LEU A 2 -7.20 19.91 -61.45
N SER A 3 -8.33 19.76 -62.14
CA SER A 3 -9.64 20.16 -61.66
C SER A 3 -10.16 19.05 -60.73
N GLY A 4 -9.69 19.03 -59.49
CA GLY A 4 -10.03 17.92 -58.58
C GLY A 4 -10.19 18.29 -57.11
N CYS A 5 -9.54 19.35 -56.63
CA CYS A 5 -9.70 19.78 -55.23
C CYS A 5 -10.70 20.92 -55.19
N THR A 6 -11.97 20.59 -54.90
CA THR A 6 -12.98 21.63 -54.64
C THR A 6 -12.64 22.36 -53.35
N GLY A 7 -12.92 23.66 -53.27
CA GLY A 7 -12.44 24.52 -52.18
C GLY A 7 -12.88 24.08 -50.77
N ALA A 8 -13.95 23.30 -50.66
CA ALA A 8 -14.45 22.76 -49.39
C ALA A 8 -13.56 21.65 -48.81
N ASP A 9 -12.92 20.84 -49.64
CA ASP A 9 -11.99 19.80 -49.19
C ASP A 9 -10.69 20.43 -48.68
N VAL A 10 -10.27 21.50 -49.36
CA VAL A 10 -9.07 22.28 -49.01
C VAL A 10 -9.27 23.03 -47.69
N SER A 11 -10.41 23.71 -47.50
CA SER A 11 -10.70 24.42 -46.24
C SER A 11 -10.80 23.48 -45.04
N ARG A 12 -11.36 22.27 -45.23
CA ARG A 12 -11.43 21.23 -44.20
C ARG A 12 -10.04 20.66 -43.87
N ALA A 13 -9.20 20.39 -44.87
CA ALA A 13 -7.84 19.89 -44.67
C ALA A 13 -6.93 20.89 -43.94
N PHE A 14 -7.13 22.19 -44.19
CA PHE A 14 -6.42 23.28 -43.48
C PHE A 14 -7.05 23.69 -42.15
N GLY A 15 -8.13 23.01 -41.70
CA GLY A 15 -8.77 23.29 -40.41
C GLY A 15 -9.48 24.64 -40.33
N LEU A 16 -9.78 25.26 -41.48
CA LEU A 16 -10.52 26.53 -41.58
C LEU A 16 -12.03 26.34 -41.37
N GLU A 17 -12.50 25.09 -41.46
CA GLU A 17 -13.88 24.68 -41.21
C GLU A 17 -13.93 23.76 -39.98
N ARG A 18 -14.91 23.97 -39.08
CA ARG A 18 -15.08 23.15 -37.88
C ARG A 18 -15.73 21.81 -38.25
N SER A 19 -14.96 20.72 -38.22
CA SER A 19 -15.51 19.37 -38.36
C SER A 19 -16.19 18.93 -37.06
N LEU A 20 -17.52 18.86 -37.07
CA LEU A 20 -18.29 18.24 -35.99
C LEU A 20 -18.32 16.72 -36.25
N PRO A 21 -17.90 15.88 -35.29
CA PRO A 21 -18.09 14.44 -35.39
C PRO A 21 -19.59 14.13 -35.35
N ASP A 22 -20.03 13.17 -36.16
CA ASP A 22 -21.42 12.75 -36.25
C ASP A 22 -21.91 12.18 -34.92
N GLU A 23 -23.02 12.73 -34.43
CA GLU A 23 -23.66 12.35 -33.16
C GLU A 23 -24.12 10.89 -33.10
N TYR A 24 -24.20 10.20 -34.24
CA TYR A 24 -24.57 8.78 -34.33
C TYR A 24 -23.39 7.85 -34.59
N THR A 25 -22.17 8.37 -34.72
CA THR A 25 -20.98 7.54 -34.93
C THR A 25 -20.56 6.86 -33.62
N VAL A 26 -20.83 5.56 -33.51
CA VAL A 26 -20.39 4.73 -32.40
C VAL A 26 -18.94 4.27 -32.64
N THR A 27 -17.98 4.85 -31.93
CA THR A 27 -16.61 4.35 -31.91
C THR A 27 -16.47 3.20 -30.91
N THR A 28 -15.95 2.06 -31.33
CA THR A 28 -15.66 0.94 -30.43
C THR A 28 -14.37 1.23 -29.68
N ARG A 29 -14.44 1.32 -28.34
CA ARG A 29 -13.22 1.32 -27.51
C ARG A 29 -12.62 -0.09 -27.52
N ALA A 30 -11.29 -0.18 -27.46
CA ALA A 30 -10.65 -1.46 -27.19
C ALA A 30 -11.23 -2.05 -25.90
N PRO A 31 -11.57 -3.35 -25.86
CA PRO A 31 -12.10 -3.96 -24.66
C PRO A 31 -11.09 -3.79 -23.53
N LEU A 32 -11.58 -3.43 -22.34
CA LEU A 32 -10.76 -3.40 -21.13
C LEU A 32 -10.43 -4.86 -20.78
N SER A 33 -9.26 -5.34 -21.20
CA SER A 33 -8.75 -6.64 -20.79
C SER A 33 -8.14 -6.52 -19.40
N MET A 34 -8.52 -7.41 -18.50
CA MET A 34 -7.85 -7.57 -17.22
C MET A 34 -6.38 -7.95 -17.46
N PRO A 35 -5.42 -7.28 -16.79
CA PRO A 35 -4.02 -7.69 -16.86
C PRO A 35 -3.88 -9.14 -16.38
N PRO A 36 -2.85 -9.88 -16.84
CA PRO A 36 -2.66 -11.29 -16.50
C PRO A 36 -2.43 -11.55 -15.00
N SER A 37 -2.16 -10.51 -14.21
CA SER A 37 -2.06 -10.56 -12.75
C SER A 37 -2.46 -9.21 -12.13
N ASP A 38 -3.23 -9.23 -11.04
CA ASP A 38 -3.51 -8.06 -10.18
C ASP A 38 -2.44 -7.86 -9.09
N GLU A 39 -1.42 -8.73 -9.05
CA GLU A 39 -0.35 -8.64 -8.07
C GLU A 39 0.56 -7.44 -8.38
N LEU A 40 0.60 -6.48 -7.45
CA LEU A 40 1.63 -5.46 -7.44
C LEU A 40 2.96 -6.17 -7.19
N GLY A 41 3.80 -6.26 -8.22
CA GLY A 41 5.16 -6.77 -8.08
C GLY A 41 5.87 -5.99 -6.97
N ALA A 42 6.49 -6.71 -6.04
CA ALA A 42 7.31 -6.10 -4.99
C ALA A 42 8.26 -5.06 -5.62
N PRO A 43 8.50 -3.91 -4.98
CA PRO A 43 9.46 -2.93 -5.47
C PRO A 43 10.81 -3.64 -5.60
N ASN A 44 11.16 -4.00 -6.83
CA ASN A 44 12.38 -4.70 -7.11
C ASN A 44 13.53 -3.73 -6.87
N SER A 45 14.44 -4.10 -5.98
CA SER A 45 15.70 -3.38 -5.70
C SER A 45 16.53 -3.09 -6.96
N ASN A 46 16.22 -3.78 -8.07
CA ASN A 46 16.96 -3.75 -9.32
C ASN A 46 16.26 -2.90 -10.40
N ALA A 47 15.01 -2.44 -10.21
CA ALA A 47 14.44 -1.45 -11.12
C ALA A 47 14.89 -0.06 -10.70
N VAL A 48 15.99 0.35 -11.32
CA VAL A 48 16.30 1.74 -11.67
C VAL A 48 16.19 2.70 -10.50
N GLN A 49 17.33 3.09 -9.91
CA GLN A 49 17.43 4.33 -9.13
C GLN A 49 16.63 5.41 -9.86
N ARG A 50 15.48 5.78 -9.29
CA ARG A 50 14.64 6.78 -9.92
C ARG A 50 15.48 8.04 -10.01
N ALA A 51 15.59 8.63 -11.21
CA ALA A 51 16.32 9.88 -11.41
C ALA A 51 15.81 11.04 -10.52
N GLN A 52 14.67 10.84 -9.85
CA GLN A 52 13.98 11.77 -8.98
C GLN A 52 14.21 11.50 -7.47
N ASP A 53 15.00 10.48 -7.11
CA ASP A 53 15.49 10.25 -5.73
C ASP A 53 16.76 11.07 -5.40
N THR A 54 17.17 11.98 -6.27
CA THR A 54 18.33 12.84 -5.97
C THR A 54 17.93 13.86 -4.90
N ASN A 55 18.28 13.56 -3.66
CA ASN A 55 18.13 14.46 -2.54
C ASN A 55 18.79 15.82 -2.87
N PRO A 56 18.07 16.95 -2.84
CA PRO A 56 18.61 18.26 -3.24
C PRO A 56 19.79 18.70 -2.37
N ARG A 57 19.87 18.19 -1.12
CA ARG A 57 21.01 18.40 -0.23
C ARG A 57 22.29 17.74 -0.75
N MET A 58 22.17 16.55 -1.34
CA MET A 58 23.31 15.82 -1.92
C MET A 58 23.82 16.51 -3.19
N GLN A 59 22.92 17.00 -4.05
CA GLN A 59 23.30 17.82 -5.23
C GLN A 59 24.04 19.10 -4.84
N ALA A 60 23.57 19.80 -3.80
CA ALA A 60 24.25 20.99 -3.29
C ALA A 60 25.63 20.66 -2.72
N LEU A 61 25.75 19.56 -1.97
CA LEU A 61 27.03 19.10 -1.41
C LEU A 61 28.04 18.68 -2.48
N GLU A 62 27.59 18.01 -3.54
CA GLU A 62 28.44 17.64 -4.68
C GLU A 62 28.98 18.86 -5.42
N THR A 63 28.15 19.91 -5.55
CA THR A 63 28.58 21.20 -6.10
C THR A 63 29.62 21.90 -5.21
N LEU A 64 29.51 21.76 -3.89
CA LEU A 64 30.40 22.39 -2.91
C LEU A 64 31.68 21.59 -2.64
N SER A 65 31.63 20.27 -2.78
CA SER A 65 32.73 19.34 -2.52
C SER A 65 32.66 18.12 -3.46
N PRO A 66 33.38 18.16 -4.60
CA PRO A 66 33.38 17.07 -5.59
C PRO A 66 33.86 15.72 -5.04
N ASN A 67 34.63 15.72 -3.94
CA ASN A 67 35.10 14.48 -3.31
C ASN A 67 33.96 13.69 -2.64
N VAL A 68 32.86 14.34 -2.24
CA VAL A 68 31.69 13.66 -1.65
C VAL A 68 30.99 12.74 -2.67
N ALA A 69 31.04 13.09 -3.95
CA ALA A 69 30.49 12.26 -5.03
C ALA A 69 31.26 10.95 -5.23
N LEU A 70 32.56 10.94 -4.92
CA LEU A 70 33.45 9.79 -5.08
C LEU A 70 33.44 8.85 -3.86
N GLN A 71 33.11 9.37 -2.68
CA GLN A 71 33.10 8.58 -1.45
C GLN A 71 31.78 7.83 -1.19
N GLY A 72 30.69 8.17 -1.89
CA GLY A 72 29.36 7.63 -1.59
C GLY A 72 28.90 8.04 -0.19
N ALA A 73 27.59 8.05 0.05
CA ALA A 73 27.06 8.17 1.41
C ALA A 73 27.20 6.84 2.17
N ASP A 74 28.35 6.16 2.06
CA ASP A 74 28.66 4.88 2.71
C ASP A 74 29.11 5.13 4.16
N GLY A 75 28.26 5.82 4.91
CA GLY A 75 28.32 5.84 6.37
C GLY A 75 27.47 4.68 6.93
N PRO A 76 27.82 4.10 8.09
CA PRO A 76 26.89 3.22 8.78
C PRO A 76 25.57 3.97 9.00
N GLY A 77 24.47 3.39 8.52
CA GLY A 77 23.14 3.96 8.68
C GLY A 77 22.85 4.25 10.15
N SER A 78 22.14 5.34 10.43
CA SER A 78 21.73 5.63 11.80
C SER A 78 20.89 4.49 12.38
N GLU A 79 20.87 4.32 13.70
CA GLU A 79 20.04 3.33 14.37
C GLU A 79 18.55 3.48 13.97
N GLY A 80 18.07 4.73 13.89
CA GLY A 80 16.71 5.04 13.46
C GLY A 80 16.43 4.68 11.99
N GLN A 81 17.38 4.94 11.09
CA GLN A 81 17.25 4.53 9.69
C GLN A 81 17.21 3.00 9.56
N THR A 82 18.04 2.30 10.33
CA THR A 82 18.06 0.82 10.34
C THR A 82 16.76 0.26 10.88
N ALA A 83 16.18 0.86 11.92
CA ALA A 83 14.88 0.49 12.46
C ALA A 83 13.76 0.67 11.42
N LEU A 84 13.70 1.84 10.76
CA LEU A 84 12.69 2.14 9.74
C LEU A 84 12.78 1.21 8.53
N VAL A 85 14.00 0.94 8.03
CA VAL A 85 14.21 0.00 6.93
C VAL A 85 13.82 -1.42 7.34
N GLY A 86 14.14 -1.83 8.57
CA GLY A 86 13.74 -3.12 9.10
C GLY A 86 12.22 -3.29 9.19
N GLU A 87 11.51 -2.26 9.65
CA GLU A 87 10.05 -2.25 9.73
C GLU A 87 9.41 -2.30 8.33
N ALA A 88 9.90 -1.48 7.41
CA ALA A 88 9.43 -1.47 6.02
C ALA A 88 9.62 -2.83 5.32
N GLN A 89 10.76 -3.49 5.56
CA GLN A 89 11.05 -4.81 5.01
C GLN A 89 10.13 -5.89 5.60
N GLN A 90 9.81 -5.81 6.90
CA GLN A 90 8.86 -6.72 7.53
C GLN A 90 7.48 -6.53 6.93
N ALA A 91 6.99 -5.29 6.85
CA ALA A 91 5.70 -4.97 6.25
C ALA A 91 5.58 -5.42 4.79
N SER A 92 6.64 -5.30 3.99
CA SER A 92 6.62 -5.77 2.59
C SER A 92 6.58 -7.29 2.42
N ASN A 93 7.01 -8.03 3.44
CA ASN A 93 7.04 -9.50 3.43
C ASN A 93 5.78 -10.13 4.04
N GLU A 94 4.90 -9.33 4.67
CA GLU A 94 3.65 -9.84 5.22
C GLU A 94 2.64 -10.15 4.10
N GLU A 95 1.90 -11.26 4.24
CA GLU A 95 0.82 -11.60 3.31
C GLU A 95 -0.29 -10.54 3.40
N ASP A 96 -0.72 -10.01 2.25
CA ASP A 96 -1.85 -9.07 2.18
C ASP A 96 -3.14 -9.77 2.60
N ARG A 97 -3.57 -9.48 3.84
CA ARG A 97 -4.81 -10.00 4.43
C ARG A 97 -5.93 -8.96 4.42
N GLY A 98 -5.76 -7.81 3.74
CA GLY A 98 -6.73 -6.71 3.72
C GLY A 98 -6.85 -5.96 5.05
N GLU A 99 -5.96 -6.23 5.99
CA GLU A 99 -5.85 -5.51 7.25
C GLU A 99 -4.82 -4.38 7.09
N MET A 100 -5.05 -3.22 7.71
CA MET A 100 -3.96 -2.25 7.90
C MET A 100 -2.88 -2.98 8.71
N GLY A 101 -1.66 -3.04 8.16
CA GLY A 101 -0.52 -3.79 8.70
C GLY A 101 -0.35 -3.62 10.21
N ARG A 102 0.34 -4.57 10.84
CA ARG A 102 0.42 -4.75 12.31
C ARG A 102 0.47 -3.41 13.04
N ALA A 103 -0.69 -2.94 13.51
CA ALA A 103 -0.76 -1.69 14.25
C ALA A 103 0.19 -1.79 15.44
N ASP A 104 1.00 -0.76 15.64
CA ASP A 104 2.01 -0.74 16.68
C ASP A 104 1.32 -0.82 18.06
N THR A 105 1.10 -2.06 18.51
CA THR A 105 0.33 -2.39 19.71
C THR A 105 0.95 -1.72 20.93
N SER A 106 2.25 -1.42 20.86
CA SER A 106 3.02 -0.76 21.91
C SER A 106 2.55 0.67 22.20
N PHE A 107 2.11 1.43 21.19
CA PHE A 107 1.60 2.79 21.38
C PHE A 107 0.17 2.77 21.90
N VAL A 108 -0.67 1.94 21.28
CA VAL A 108 -2.08 1.78 21.67
C VAL A 108 -2.19 1.27 23.11
N ASP A 109 -1.34 0.31 23.50
CA ASP A 109 -1.31 -0.20 24.88
C ASP A 109 -0.88 0.88 25.88
N LYS A 110 0.11 1.72 25.54
CA LYS A 110 0.51 2.84 26.42
C LYS A 110 -0.61 3.87 26.59
N LEU A 111 -1.41 4.09 25.54
CA LEU A 111 -2.56 4.99 25.59
C LEU A 111 -3.71 4.38 26.42
N MET A 112 -4.03 3.11 26.19
CA MET A 112 -5.12 2.41 26.88
C MET A 112 -4.82 2.15 28.36
N PHE A 113 -3.57 1.79 28.68
CA PHE A 113 -3.12 1.43 30.03
C PHE A 113 -2.23 2.51 30.66
N TRP A 114 -2.48 3.79 30.35
CA TRP A 114 -1.67 4.94 30.80
C TRP A 114 -1.64 5.13 32.33
N HIS A 115 -2.65 4.64 33.04
CA HIS A 115 -2.75 4.66 34.51
C HIS A 115 -2.42 3.27 35.12
N GLY A 116 -1.53 2.52 34.47
CA GLY A 116 -1.15 1.18 34.90
C GLY A 116 -2.26 0.13 34.67
N GLY A 117 -1.90 -1.13 34.91
CA GLY A 117 -2.67 -2.28 34.44
C GLY A 117 -2.14 -2.81 33.10
N GLY A 118 -2.56 -4.01 32.74
CA GLY A 118 -2.23 -4.62 31.44
C GLY A 118 -3.49 -5.21 30.82
N ALA A 119 -3.40 -5.60 29.55
CA ALA A 119 -4.43 -6.40 28.94
C ALA A 119 -4.67 -7.67 29.79
N GLY A 120 -5.94 -7.99 30.05
CA GLY A 120 -6.30 -9.24 30.72
C GLY A 120 -5.90 -10.46 29.90
N ASN A 121 -6.16 -11.66 30.43
CA ASN A 121 -5.87 -12.89 29.71
C ASN A 121 -6.65 -12.94 28.38
N LEU A 122 -5.98 -13.36 27.31
CA LEU A 122 -6.59 -13.44 25.99
C LEU A 122 -7.64 -14.55 25.97
N VAL A 123 -8.82 -14.27 25.43
CA VAL A 123 -9.89 -15.28 25.32
C VAL A 123 -9.52 -16.33 24.27
N ASN A 124 -9.65 -17.61 24.61
CA ASN A 124 -9.50 -18.70 23.65
C ASN A 124 -10.75 -18.76 22.76
N GLY A 125 -10.71 -18.12 21.60
CA GLY A 125 -11.86 -18.01 20.70
C GLY A 125 -12.45 -19.35 20.25
N LYS A 126 -11.63 -20.40 20.12
CA LYS A 126 -12.10 -21.74 19.73
C LYS A 126 -12.82 -22.44 20.87
N ALA A 127 -12.25 -22.40 22.07
CA ALA A 127 -12.86 -22.99 23.26
C ALA A 127 -14.13 -22.22 23.66
N GLU A 128 -14.13 -20.89 23.55
CA GLU A 128 -15.31 -20.07 23.87
C GLU A 128 -16.45 -20.31 22.88
N ASN A 129 -16.15 -20.42 21.57
CA ASN A 129 -17.18 -20.80 20.60
C ASN A 129 -17.78 -22.18 20.90
N ALA A 130 -16.96 -23.15 21.31
CA ALA A 130 -17.44 -24.46 21.69
C ALA A 130 -18.39 -24.39 22.90
N ARG A 131 -18.00 -23.63 23.94
CA ARG A 131 -18.82 -23.41 25.14
C ARG A 131 -20.16 -22.75 24.79
N LEU A 132 -20.14 -21.67 24.00
CA LEU A 132 -21.36 -20.95 23.58
C LEU A 132 -22.31 -21.85 22.80
N ARG A 133 -21.78 -22.73 21.93
CA ARG A 133 -22.60 -23.70 21.20
C ARG A 133 -23.22 -24.74 22.11
N GLU A 134 -22.47 -25.28 23.06
CA GLU A 134 -22.97 -26.24 24.04
C GLU A 134 -24.07 -25.63 24.92
N ASP A 135 -23.84 -24.44 25.47
CA ASP A 135 -24.83 -23.76 26.31
C ASP A 135 -26.10 -23.40 25.52
N SER A 136 -25.96 -23.00 24.25
CA SER A 136 -27.11 -22.77 23.38
C SER A 136 -27.93 -24.03 23.09
N ALA A 137 -27.26 -25.18 22.93
CA ALA A 137 -27.91 -26.47 22.69
C ALA A 137 -28.61 -27.03 23.93
N LEU A 138 -28.09 -26.71 25.11
CA LEU A 138 -28.65 -27.11 26.41
C LEU A 138 -29.68 -26.10 26.95
N GLY A 139 -29.92 -24.99 26.26
CA GLY A 139 -30.84 -23.92 26.68
C GLY A 139 -30.37 -23.17 27.94
N ARG A 140 -29.06 -23.21 28.22
CA ARG A 140 -28.44 -22.49 29.34
C ARG A 140 -28.20 -21.02 28.98
N ASN A 141 -28.01 -20.18 29.99
CA ASN A 141 -27.64 -18.79 29.75
C ASN A 141 -26.20 -18.72 29.21
N LEU A 142 -25.96 -17.91 28.16
CA LEU A 142 -24.64 -17.75 27.54
C LEU A 142 -23.57 -17.20 28.50
N THR A 143 -23.98 -16.52 29.56
CA THR A 143 -23.05 -16.00 30.60
C THR A 143 -22.72 -17.03 31.68
N GLN A 144 -23.21 -18.27 31.55
CA GLN A 144 -22.99 -19.30 32.57
C GLN A 144 -21.62 -19.97 32.38
N GLY A 145 -20.82 -20.02 33.44
CA GLY A 145 -19.50 -20.63 33.43
C GLY A 145 -18.35 -19.65 33.18
N ALA A 146 -17.12 -20.14 33.31
CA ALA A 146 -15.92 -19.33 33.10
C ALA A 146 -15.57 -19.27 31.60
N THR A 147 -15.28 -18.06 31.10
CA THR A 147 -14.75 -17.87 29.74
C THR A 147 -13.34 -18.46 29.67
N PRO A 148 -13.08 -19.41 28.75
CA PRO A 148 -11.77 -20.03 28.62
C PRO A 148 -10.77 -19.00 28.09
N THR A 149 -9.72 -18.74 28.86
CA THR A 149 -8.64 -17.83 28.49
C THR A 149 -7.34 -18.59 28.25
N VAL A 150 -6.55 -18.15 27.27
CA VAL A 150 -5.13 -18.51 27.16
C VAL A 150 -4.30 -17.49 27.95
N SER A 151 -3.35 -17.98 28.75
CA SER A 151 -2.35 -17.09 29.34
C SER A 151 -1.57 -16.46 28.18
N GLY A 152 -1.54 -15.12 28.12
CA GLY A 152 -0.67 -14.44 27.17
C GLY A 152 0.79 -14.81 27.42
N PRO A 153 1.70 -14.64 26.44
CA PRO A 153 3.12 -14.79 26.68
C PRO A 153 3.51 -13.88 27.86
N SER A 154 4.08 -14.46 28.91
CA SER A 154 4.65 -13.66 30.01
C SER A 154 5.76 -12.80 29.40
N LYS A 155 5.67 -11.50 29.63
CA LYS A 155 6.70 -10.54 29.22
C LYS A 155 8.01 -10.79 29.96
#